data_AF-A0A5J4JMF6-F1
#
_entry.id   AF-A0A5J4JMF6-F1
#
_cell.length_a   1.000
_cell.length_b   1.000
_cell.length_c   1.000
_cell.angle_alpha   90.00
_cell.angle_beta   90.00
_cell.angle_gamma   90.00
#
_symmetry.space_group_name_H-M   'P 1'
#
loop_
_entity.id
_entity.type
_entity.pdbx_description
1 polymer ?
#
loop_
_entity_poly.entity_id
_entity_poly.type
_entity_poly.pdbx_seq_one_letter_code
_entity_poly.pdbx_strand_id
1 'polypeptide(L)'
;MIVEGDTEEVVIRETVARMPEDMYKDFSYNWEVVKARGKAAIIPLVKYFNALGIYPNVIHDRDGGIEKAFNFNKSILDAVGDPNRVFPIKECMEDLLGYKSSSSDKPYKAYHFINSNWGKKWEDINPEWRGIIEQIIYGKKEINTSYIGVAATKDEN
;
A
#
# COMPACT_ATOMS: atom_id res chain seq x y z
N MET A 1 -0.87 -3.12 -9.85
CA MET A 1 -1.16 -2.53 -8.52
C MET A 1 -1.02 -1.03 -8.61
N ILE A 2 -1.92 -0.28 -7.99
CA ILE A 2 -1.87 1.18 -7.90
C ILE A 2 -1.37 1.57 -6.50
N VAL A 3 -0.46 2.52 -6.43
CA VAL A 3 0.02 3.13 -5.17
C VAL A 3 -0.21 4.63 -5.19
N GLU A 4 -0.37 5.23 -4.00
CA GLU A 4 -0.66 6.66 -3.87
C GLU A 4 0.44 7.56 -4.44
N GLY A 5 1.68 7.40 -3.98
CA GLY A 5 2.76 8.35 -4.26
C GLY A 5 4.15 7.72 -4.43
N ASP A 6 5.16 8.59 -4.37
CA ASP A 6 6.56 8.22 -4.58
C ASP A 6 7.14 7.46 -3.36
N THR A 7 6.60 7.70 -2.16
CA THR A 7 7.06 6.98 -0.96
C THR A 7 6.77 5.48 -1.10
N GLU A 8 5.53 5.12 -1.43
CA GLU A 8 5.11 3.72 -1.57
C GLU A 8 5.88 3.01 -2.69
N GLU A 9 6.12 3.68 -3.82
CA GLU A 9 6.93 3.13 -4.90
C GLU A 9 8.35 2.81 -4.43
N VAL A 10 8.99 3.72 -3.69
CA VAL A 10 10.33 3.49 -3.15
C VAL A 10 10.32 2.28 -2.21
N VAL A 11 9.34 2.19 -1.30
CA VAL A 11 9.23 1.05 -0.39
C VAL A 11 9.05 -0.26 -1.16
N ILE A 12 8.20 -0.29 -2.20
CA ILE A 12 8.01 -1.48 -3.04
C ILE A 12 9.31 -1.85 -3.76
N ARG A 13 10.03 -0.89 -4.33
CA ARG A 13 11.30 -1.17 -5.01
C ARG A 13 12.33 -1.78 -4.07
N GLU A 14 12.46 -1.24 -2.86
CA GLU A 14 13.35 -1.80 -1.84
C GLU A 14 12.89 -3.18 -1.35
N THR A 15 11.59 -3.45 -1.41
CA THR A 15 11.00 -4.76 -1.09
C THR A 15 11.33 -5.79 -2.16
N VAL A 16 11.15 -5.44 -3.43
CA VAL A 16 11.48 -6.30 -4.59
C VAL A 16 12.95 -6.68 -4.59
N ALA A 17 13.85 -5.76 -4.22
CA ALA A 17 15.29 -6.04 -4.13
C ALA A 17 15.67 -7.09 -3.07
N ARG A 18 14.75 -7.41 -2.14
CA ARG A 18 14.95 -8.37 -1.04
C ARG A 18 14.06 -9.60 -1.18
N MET A 19 13.28 -9.71 -2.26
CA MET A 19 12.43 -10.88 -2.51
C MET A 19 13.28 -12.15 -2.75
N PRO A 20 12.81 -13.33 -2.29
CA PRO A 20 13.36 -14.61 -2.74
C PRO A 20 13.18 -14.76 -4.25
N GLU A 21 14.01 -15.59 -4.89
CA GLU A 21 14.08 -15.68 -6.36
C GLU A 21 12.73 -16.05 -7.02
N ASP A 22 11.98 -16.97 -6.43
CA ASP A 22 10.68 -17.41 -6.88
C ASP A 22 9.62 -16.29 -6.79
N MET A 23 9.57 -15.61 -5.64
CA MET A 23 8.70 -14.45 -5.44
C MET A 23 9.06 -13.30 -6.37
N TYR A 24 10.35 -13.02 -6.56
CA TYR A 24 10.84 -11.98 -7.46
C TYR A 24 10.41 -12.25 -8.91
N LYS A 25 10.53 -13.50 -9.36
CA LYS A 25 10.07 -13.93 -10.69
C LYS A 25 8.57 -13.74 -10.82
N ASP A 26 7.78 -14.24 -9.86
CA ASP A 26 6.32 -14.07 -9.89
C ASP A 26 5.93 -12.59 -9.94
N PHE A 27 6.54 -11.76 -9.07
CA PHE A 27 6.31 -10.32 -9.04
C PHE A 27 6.65 -9.68 -10.40
N SER A 28 7.84 -9.95 -10.94
CA SER A 28 8.33 -9.31 -12.15
C SER A 28 7.56 -9.70 -13.41
N TYR A 29 6.96 -10.89 -13.46
CA TYR A 29 6.18 -11.34 -14.62
C TYR A 29 4.72 -10.90 -14.56
N ASN A 30 4.13 -10.86 -13.36
CA ASN A 30 2.68 -10.73 -13.20
C ASN A 30 2.23 -9.34 -12.73
N TRP A 31 3.15 -8.49 -12.27
CA TRP A 31 2.81 -7.24 -11.60
C TRP A 31 3.44 -6.01 -12.25
N GLU A 32 2.62 -4.97 -12.38
CA GLU A 32 3.04 -3.61 -12.72
C GLU A 32 2.66 -2.67 -11.57
N VAL A 33 3.54 -1.74 -11.20
CA VAL A 33 3.31 -0.76 -10.13
C VAL A 33 3.02 0.60 -10.75
N VAL A 34 1.78 1.07 -10.59
CA VAL A 34 1.29 2.33 -11.15
C VAL A 34 1.18 3.38 -10.04
N LYS A 35 1.87 4.51 -10.19
CA LYS A 35 1.78 5.65 -9.26
C LYS A 35 0.61 6.57 -9.61
N ALA A 36 -0.27 6.81 -8.65
CA ALA A 36 -1.43 7.67 -8.84
C ALA A 36 -1.14 9.17 -8.70
N ARG A 37 -0.08 9.56 -7.99
CA ARG A 37 0.23 10.97 -7.64
C ARG A 37 -0.83 11.60 -6.73
N GLY A 38 -1.27 10.84 -5.73
CA GLY A 38 -2.21 11.26 -4.68
C GLY A 38 -3.57 10.55 -4.75
N LYS A 39 -4.27 10.49 -3.62
CA LYS A 39 -5.53 9.72 -3.46
C LYS A 39 -6.62 10.07 -4.48
N ALA A 40 -6.78 11.35 -4.79
CA ALA A 40 -7.84 11.79 -5.71
C ALA A 40 -7.68 11.17 -7.12
N ALA A 41 -6.45 10.91 -7.55
CA ALA A 41 -6.14 10.34 -8.87
C ALA A 41 -6.28 8.81 -8.90
N ILE A 42 -6.26 8.13 -7.75
CA ILE A 42 -6.53 6.68 -7.66
C ILE A 42 -7.92 6.36 -8.23
N ILE A 43 -8.93 7.15 -7.89
CA ILE A 43 -10.33 6.89 -8.29
C ILE A 43 -10.52 6.83 -9.81
N PRO A 44 -10.15 7.87 -10.60
CA PRO A 44 -10.28 7.80 -12.05
C PRO A 44 -9.39 6.72 -12.68
N LEU A 45 -8.19 6.45 -12.13
CA LEU A 45 -7.32 5.38 -12.60
C LEU A 45 -7.97 4.00 -12.44
N VAL A 46 -8.53 3.71 -11.25
CA VAL A 46 -9.25 2.46 -10.98
C VAL A 46 -10.43 2.30 -11.95
N LYS A 47 -11.24 3.36 -12.13
CA LYS A 47 -12.37 3.33 -13.08
C LYS A 47 -11.92 3.05 -14.51
N TYR A 48 -10.80 3.67 -14.92
CA TYR A 48 -10.22 3.46 -16.24
C TYR A 48 -9.75 2.02 -16.43
N PHE A 49 -8.99 1.46 -15.49
CA PHE A 49 -8.56 0.05 -15.54
C PHE A 49 -9.73 -0.92 -15.52
N ASN A 50 -10.74 -0.69 -14.67
CA ASN A 50 -11.94 -1.53 -14.62
C ASN A 50 -12.67 -1.53 -15.98
N ALA A 51 -12.74 -0.39 -16.67
CA ALA A 51 -13.32 -0.30 -18.01
C ALA A 51 -12.53 -1.09 -19.07
N LEU A 52 -11.23 -1.32 -18.84
CA LEU A 52 -10.37 -2.16 -19.66
C LEU A 52 -10.37 -3.64 -19.23
N GLY A 53 -11.18 -4.03 -18.24
CA GLY A 53 -11.19 -5.39 -17.68
C GLY A 53 -9.97 -5.71 -16.81
N ILE A 54 -9.23 -4.69 -16.36
CA ILE A 54 -8.09 -4.81 -15.45
C ILE A 54 -8.56 -4.40 -14.05
N TYR A 55 -8.40 -5.29 -13.07
CA TYR A 55 -8.92 -5.09 -11.70
C TYR A 55 -7.76 -4.90 -10.71
N PRO A 56 -7.23 -3.68 -10.55
CA PRO A 56 -6.01 -3.47 -9.77
C PRO A 56 -6.24 -3.66 -8.26
N ASN A 57 -5.20 -4.13 -7.57
CA ASN A 57 -5.00 -3.89 -6.14
C ASN A 57 -4.55 -2.45 -5.91
N VAL A 58 -4.99 -1.81 -4.82
CA VAL A 58 -4.72 -0.42 -4.45
C VAL A 58 -4.09 -0.36 -3.05
N ILE A 59 -2.91 0.26 -2.94
CA ILE A 59 -2.28 0.61 -1.67
C ILE A 59 -2.36 2.13 -1.48
N HIS A 60 -2.82 2.59 -0.31
CA HIS A 60 -2.88 4.02 0.03
C HIS A 60 -2.81 4.23 1.55
N ASP A 61 -2.50 5.45 2.00
CA ASP A 61 -2.49 5.78 3.43
C ASP A 61 -3.93 5.80 4.00
N ARG A 62 -4.16 5.50 5.29
CA ARG A 62 -5.51 5.65 5.90
C ARG A 62 -5.82 7.10 6.23
N ASP A 63 -4.84 7.89 6.66
CA ASP A 63 -5.00 9.28 7.12
C ASP A 63 -6.18 9.49 8.10
N GLY A 64 -6.31 8.65 9.14
CA GLY A 64 -7.41 8.74 10.12
C GLY A 64 -7.47 10.09 10.84
N GLY A 65 -6.32 10.75 11.03
CA GLY A 65 -6.21 12.09 11.61
C GLY A 65 -6.47 13.28 10.66
N ILE A 66 -6.64 13.06 9.35
CA ILE A 66 -6.78 14.14 8.36
C ILE A 66 -8.12 14.00 7.64
N GLU A 67 -9.13 14.74 8.12
CA GLU A 67 -10.52 14.60 7.69
C GLU A 67 -10.74 14.59 6.16
N LYS A 68 -10.03 15.46 5.42
CA LYS A 68 -10.13 15.48 3.95
C LYS A 68 -9.56 14.22 3.29
N ALA A 69 -8.45 13.70 3.80
CA ALA A 69 -7.79 12.54 3.22
C ALA A 69 -8.49 11.23 3.60
N PHE A 70 -9.07 11.17 4.80
CA PHE A 70 -9.92 10.07 5.26
C PHE A 70 -11.16 9.86 4.36
N ASN A 71 -11.77 10.96 3.89
CA ASN A 71 -12.96 10.90 3.03
C ASN A 71 -12.71 10.22 1.67
N PHE A 72 -11.45 10.18 1.20
CA PHE A 72 -11.12 9.47 -0.04
C PHE A 72 -11.14 7.95 0.13
N ASN A 73 -10.96 7.42 1.34
CA ASN A 73 -10.88 5.97 1.57
C ASN A 73 -12.15 5.26 1.10
N LYS A 74 -13.33 5.80 1.46
CA LYS A 74 -14.62 5.28 0.99
C LYS A 74 -14.76 5.40 -0.53
N SER A 75 -14.36 6.53 -1.10
CA SER A 75 -14.46 6.76 -2.55
C SER A 75 -13.55 5.83 -3.36
N ILE A 76 -12.37 5.50 -2.83
CA ILE A 76 -11.45 4.51 -3.40
C ILE A 76 -12.08 3.12 -3.30
N LEU A 77 -12.59 2.74 -2.13
CA LEU A 77 -13.26 1.45 -1.93
C LEU A 77 -14.45 1.28 -2.88
N ASP A 78 -15.31 2.28 -2.99
CA ASP A 78 -16.47 2.27 -3.89
C ASP A 78 -16.04 2.15 -5.37
N ALA A 79 -14.92 2.78 -5.76
CA ALA A 79 -14.39 2.69 -7.12
C ALA A 79 -13.78 1.32 -7.42
N VAL A 80 -13.10 0.71 -6.44
CA VAL A 80 -12.52 -0.63 -6.56
C VAL A 80 -13.61 -1.70 -6.56
N GLY A 81 -14.65 -1.52 -5.74
CA GLY A 81 -15.80 -2.41 -5.64
C GLY A 81 -15.53 -3.74 -4.94
N ASP A 82 -14.34 -3.92 -4.36
CA ASP A 82 -13.92 -5.13 -3.65
C ASP A 82 -12.94 -4.77 -2.52
N PRO A 83 -13.33 -4.95 -1.25
CA PRO A 83 -12.46 -4.62 -0.11
C PRO A 83 -11.19 -5.46 -0.06
N ASN A 84 -11.16 -6.65 -0.67
CA ASN A 84 -9.97 -7.51 -0.67
C ASN A 84 -8.85 -6.99 -1.60
N ARG A 85 -9.15 -5.97 -2.41
CA ARG A 85 -8.21 -5.30 -3.32
C ARG A 85 -7.80 -3.91 -2.85
N VAL A 86 -8.22 -3.50 -1.65
CA VAL A 86 -7.88 -2.20 -1.06
C VAL A 86 -7.05 -2.43 0.21
N PHE A 87 -5.84 -1.91 0.20
CA PHE A 87 -4.84 -2.10 1.25
C PHE A 87 -4.49 -0.75 1.88
N PRO A 88 -5.30 -0.26 2.84
CA PRO A 88 -5.01 0.96 3.56
C PRO A 88 -3.86 0.73 4.56
N ILE A 89 -2.81 1.54 4.48
CA ILE A 89 -1.71 1.57 5.44
C ILE A 89 -2.16 2.32 6.70
N LYS A 90 -1.85 1.78 7.88
CA LYS A 90 -2.21 2.40 9.16
C LYS A 90 -1.62 3.82 9.26
N GLU A 91 -2.51 4.81 9.25
CA GLU A 91 -2.21 6.24 9.22
C GLU A 91 -1.35 6.69 8.02
N CYS A 92 -0.06 6.35 7.97
CA CYS A 92 0.81 6.61 6.84
C CYS A 92 1.97 5.60 6.71
N MET A 93 2.63 5.57 5.54
CA MET A 93 3.81 4.72 5.31
C MET A 93 4.92 4.89 6.36
N GLU A 94 5.14 6.10 6.85
CA GLU A 94 6.17 6.35 7.89
C GLU A 94 5.85 5.64 9.21
N ASP A 95 4.58 5.64 9.61
CA ASP A 95 4.13 4.97 10.83
C ASP A 95 4.28 3.45 10.71
N LEU A 96 3.96 2.88 9.55
CA LEU A 96 4.18 1.47 9.25
C LEU A 96 5.66 1.08 9.27
N LEU A 97 6.54 1.93 8.73
CA LEU A 97 7.98 1.69 8.76
C LEU A 97 8.58 1.90 10.16
N GLY A 98 7.91 2.66 11.03
CA GLY A 98 8.29 2.87 12.42
C GLY A 98 9.16 4.11 12.67
N TYR A 99 9.04 5.13 11.83
CA TYR A 99 9.71 6.42 12.06
C TYR A 99 8.73 7.60 11.99
N LYS A 100 9.11 8.70 12.63
CA LYS A 100 8.23 9.87 12.74
C LYS A 100 7.95 10.48 11.37
N SER A 101 6.67 10.59 11.04
CA SER A 101 6.21 11.29 9.83
C SER A 101 6.75 12.72 9.79
N SER A 102 7.21 13.13 8.61
CA SER A 102 7.68 14.49 8.36
C SER A 102 7.18 14.94 6.99
N SER A 103 6.80 16.20 6.85
CA SER A 103 6.17 16.71 5.64
C SER A 103 7.10 16.88 4.44
N SER A 104 8.42 16.89 4.65
CA SER A 104 9.43 17.05 3.59
C SER A 104 10.17 15.76 3.27
N ASP A 105 10.46 15.54 1.98
CA ASP A 105 11.33 14.48 1.46
C ASP A 105 11.00 13.06 1.92
N LYS A 106 9.70 12.75 2.05
CA LYS A 106 9.21 11.42 2.46
C LYS A 106 9.86 10.26 1.70
N PRO A 107 9.99 10.28 0.35
CA PRO A 107 10.58 9.16 -0.37
C PRO A 107 12.06 8.93 -0.05
N TYR A 108 12.83 10.01 0.10
CA TYR A 108 14.25 9.93 0.47
C TYR A 108 14.43 9.38 1.88
N LYS A 109 13.60 9.84 2.83
CA LYS A 109 13.63 9.36 4.21
C LYS A 109 13.24 7.89 4.32
N ALA A 110 12.23 7.45 3.58
CA ALA A 110 11.86 6.04 3.51
C ALA A 110 13.03 5.18 2.99
N TYR A 111 13.63 5.60 1.87
CA TYR A 111 14.81 4.92 1.31
C TYR A 111 15.96 4.83 2.32
N HIS A 112 16.32 5.95 2.96
CA HIS A 112 17.41 5.99 3.93
C HIS A 112 17.10 5.12 5.15
N PHE A 113 15.87 5.20 5.68
CA PHE A 113 15.44 4.38 6.80
C PHE A 113 15.52 2.89 6.47
N ILE A 114 14.98 2.48 5.32
CA ILE A 114 15.01 1.09 4.86
C ILE A 114 16.45 0.60 4.72
N ASN A 115 17.33 1.35 4.04
CA ASN A 115 18.72 0.92 3.87
C ASN A 115 19.55 0.93 5.15
N SER A 116 19.09 1.63 6.20
CA SER A 116 19.74 1.62 7.52
C SER A 116 19.23 0.53 8.45
N ASN A 117 18.01 0.03 8.24
CA ASN A 117 17.30 -0.83 9.20
C ASN A 117 16.91 -2.20 8.64
N TRP A 118 16.63 -2.32 7.34
CA TRP A 118 16.37 -3.62 6.71
C TRP A 118 17.69 -4.27 6.33
N GLY A 119 17.79 -5.56 6.61
CA GLY A 119 18.86 -6.41 6.10
C GLY A 119 18.72 -6.68 4.60
N LYS A 120 19.43 -7.70 4.11
CA LYS A 120 19.49 -8.01 2.67
C LYS A 120 18.47 -9.05 2.23
N LYS A 121 17.75 -9.66 3.17
CA LYS A 121 16.85 -10.78 2.89
C LYS A 121 15.39 -10.41 3.13
N TRP A 122 14.50 -11.23 2.59
CA TRP A 122 13.06 -11.12 2.75
C TRP A 122 12.63 -11.10 4.21
N GLU A 123 13.32 -11.88 5.04
CA GLU A 123 13.01 -12.01 6.46
C GLU A 123 13.33 -10.75 7.27
N ASP A 124 14.18 -9.87 6.72
CA ASP A 124 14.63 -8.64 7.38
C ASP A 124 13.72 -7.43 7.09
N ILE A 125 12.70 -7.61 6.24
CA ILE A 125 11.71 -6.57 5.91
C ILE A 125 10.72 -6.39 7.07
N ASN A 126 10.20 -5.18 7.24
CA ASN A 126 9.15 -4.89 8.22
C ASN A 126 8.00 -5.93 8.10
N PRO A 127 7.64 -6.64 9.19
CA PRO A 127 6.73 -7.78 9.12
C PRO A 127 5.29 -7.41 8.72
N GLU A 128 4.81 -6.21 9.09
CA GLU A 128 3.49 -5.72 8.69
C GLU A 128 3.45 -5.45 7.18
N TRP A 129 4.45 -4.74 6.67
CA TRP A 129 4.61 -4.49 5.24
C TRP A 129 4.74 -5.78 4.43
N ARG A 130 5.56 -6.71 4.92
CA ARG A 130 5.77 -8.02 4.31
C ARG A 130 4.43 -8.78 4.18
N GLY A 131 3.61 -8.75 5.23
CA GLY A 131 2.28 -9.36 5.22
C GLY A 131 1.34 -8.77 4.15
N ILE A 132 1.36 -7.45 3.94
CA ILE A 132 0.59 -6.79 2.87
C ILE A 132 1.03 -7.32 1.50
N ILE A 133 2.33 -7.40 1.24
CA ILE A 133 2.87 -7.87 -0.04
C ILE A 133 2.57 -9.36 -0.26
N GLU A 134 2.71 -10.20 0.76
CA GLU A 134 2.35 -11.63 0.68
C GLU A 134 0.86 -11.81 0.38
N GLN A 135 -0.01 -10.99 0.98
CA GLN A 135 -1.45 -11.01 0.70
C GLN A 135 -1.74 -10.63 -0.75
N ILE A 136 -1.05 -9.62 -1.29
CA ILE A 136 -1.20 -9.18 -2.68
C ILE A 136 -0.74 -10.24 -3.67
N ILE A 137 0.45 -10.82 -3.46
CA ILE A 137 1.06 -11.78 -4.39
C ILE A 137 0.37 -13.15 -4.32
N TYR A 138 0.15 -13.70 -3.12
CA TYR A 138 -0.31 -15.07 -2.95
C TYR A 138 -1.81 -15.22 -2.61
N GLY A 139 -2.52 -14.11 -2.37
CA GLY A 139 -3.98 -14.12 -2.18
C GLY A 139 -4.49 -15.03 -1.06
N LYS A 140 -3.78 -15.17 0.07
CA LYS A 140 -4.17 -16.16 1.10
C LYS A 140 -5.30 -15.71 2.04
N LYS A 141 -6.51 -16.19 1.70
CA LYS A 141 -7.57 -16.89 2.48
C LYS A 141 -7.96 -16.55 3.94
N GLU A 142 -7.25 -15.74 4.70
CA GLU A 142 -7.77 -15.27 5.99
C GLU A 142 -8.28 -13.84 5.85
N ILE A 143 -9.60 -13.72 5.83
CA ILE A 143 -10.28 -12.44 5.91
C ILE A 143 -9.84 -11.80 7.23
N ASN A 144 -9.00 -10.78 7.16
CA ASN A 144 -8.73 -9.95 8.31
C ASN A 144 -9.96 -9.06 8.52
N THR A 145 -10.99 -9.63 9.17
CA THR A 145 -12.28 -8.99 9.47
C THR A 145 -12.15 -7.75 10.34
N SER A 146 -10.96 -7.45 10.86
CA SER A 146 -10.67 -6.20 11.56
C SER A 146 -10.79 -4.96 10.67
N TYR A 147 -10.57 -5.06 9.35
CA TYR A 147 -10.58 -3.88 8.47
C TYR A 147 -11.97 -3.39 8.05
N ILE A 148 -12.98 -4.28 8.03
CA ILE A 148 -14.35 -3.89 7.63
C ILE A 148 -14.96 -2.92 8.65
N GLY A 149 -14.54 -2.97 9.92
CA GLY A 149 -14.91 -2.00 10.95
C GLY A 149 -14.11 -0.69 10.86
N VAL A 150 -12.80 -0.78 10.67
CA VAL A 150 -11.85 0.35 10.81
C VAL A 150 -11.87 1.32 9.61
N ALA A 151 -12.27 0.85 8.42
CA ALA A 151 -12.45 1.70 7.23
C ALA A 151 -13.74 2.56 7.28
N ALA A 152 -14.69 2.23 8.16
CA ALA A 152 -16.00 2.87 8.25
C ALA A 152 -16.19 3.78 9.48
N THR A 153 -15.34 3.66 10.51
CA THR A 153 -15.46 4.44 11.74
C THR A 153 -14.18 5.24 11.99
N LYS A 154 -14.31 6.57 12.17
CA LYS A 154 -13.33 7.33 12.94
C LYS A 154 -13.28 6.65 14.31
N ASP A 155 -12.12 6.23 14.77
CA ASP A 155 -11.99 5.64 16.11
C ASP A 155 -12.60 6.63 17.12
N GLU A 156 -13.72 6.26 17.74
CA GLU A 156 -14.41 7.07 18.74
C GLU A 156 -13.52 7.13 19.99
N ASN A 157 -12.95 8.31 20.23
CA ASN A 157 -12.51 8.72 21.57
C ASN A 157 -13.64 9.51 22.23
#